data_AF-A0A9P8AS40-F1
#
_entry.id   AF-A0A9P8AS40-F1
#
_cell.length_a   1.000
_cell.length_b   1.000
_cell.length_c   1.000
_cell.angle_alpha   90.00
_cell.angle_beta   90.00
_cell.angle_gamma   90.00
#
_symmetry.space_group_name_H-M   'P 1'
#
loop_
_entity.id
_entity.type
_entity.pdbx_description
1 polymer ?
#
loop_
_entity_poly.entity_id
_entity_poly.type
_entity_poly.pdbx_seq_one_letter_code
_entity_poly.pdbx_strand_id
1 'polypeptide(L)'
;MAFKSCTHLSSKGAISSLGALALCSPRSWLASFARQSILSALTSAISVGYLIVDDAEGSHAYGFFKKGCNHVHIKVKSDNFWLRLILSGDLGSKRT
;
A
#
# COMPACT_ATOMS: atom_id res chain seq x y z
N MET A 1 15.45 4.03 11.90
CA MET A 1 14.43 4.82 11.19
C MET A 1 13.18 4.87 12.07
N ALA A 2 12.93 6.01 12.68
CA ALA A 2 11.79 6.22 13.58
C ALA A 2 10.59 6.68 12.76
N PHE A 3 9.50 5.91 12.75
CA PHE A 3 8.27 6.31 12.06
C PHE A 3 7.33 6.99 13.06
N LYS A 4 7.25 8.31 12.95
CA LYS A 4 6.19 9.17 13.50
C LYS A 4 5.23 9.48 12.36
N SER A 5 3.92 9.28 12.55
CA SER A 5 2.92 10.35 12.38
C SER A 5 1.49 9.78 12.46
N CYS A 6 0.80 10.07 13.55
CA CYS A 6 -0.64 10.30 13.56
C CYS A 6 -0.83 11.69 14.18
N THR A 7 -0.88 12.73 13.36
CA THR A 7 -1.20 14.09 13.82
C THR A 7 -2.50 14.56 13.18
N HIS A 8 -3.61 14.35 13.89
CA HIS A 8 -4.73 15.30 13.87
C HIS A 8 -5.20 15.47 15.32
N LEU A 9 -4.50 16.35 16.05
CA LEU A 9 -4.83 16.69 17.43
C LEU A 9 -5.67 17.98 17.41
N SER A 10 -7.00 17.83 17.46
CA SER A 10 -7.88 18.92 17.91
C SER A 10 -8.06 18.80 19.42
N SER A 11 -7.72 19.88 20.11
CA SER A 11 -7.62 20.03 21.55
C SER A 11 -8.96 19.86 22.27
N LYS A 12 -9.01 18.95 23.27
CA LYS A 12 -9.42 19.19 24.68
C LYS A 12 -9.75 17.86 25.36
N GLY A 13 -9.07 17.58 26.49
CA GLY A 13 -9.44 16.52 27.44
C GLY A 13 -8.36 15.46 27.63
N ALA A 14 -7.67 15.53 28.77
CA ALA A 14 -6.75 14.49 29.22
C ALA A 14 -7.55 13.25 29.64
N ILE A 15 -7.42 12.15 28.90
CA ILE A 15 -7.96 10.84 29.30
C ILE A 15 -6.97 9.74 28.91
N SER A 16 -6.34 9.14 29.93
CA SER A 16 -5.84 7.76 30.02
C SER A 16 -5.07 7.17 28.82
N SER A 17 -3.75 7.23 28.89
CA SER A 17 -2.76 6.69 27.93
C SER A 17 -2.65 5.16 27.84
N LEU A 18 -3.67 4.39 28.25
CA LEU A 18 -3.70 2.93 28.10
C LEU A 18 -4.81 2.43 27.16
N GLY A 19 -5.67 3.32 26.65
CA GLY A 19 -6.72 2.98 25.67
C GLY A 19 -6.40 3.34 24.21
N ALA A 20 -5.30 4.08 23.95
CA ALA A 20 -5.00 4.61 22.62
C ALA A 20 -4.48 3.57 21.61
N LEU A 21 -4.17 2.34 22.05
CA LEU A 21 -3.75 1.25 21.16
C LEU A 21 -4.93 0.47 20.55
N ALA A 22 -6.16 0.69 21.03
CA ALA A 22 -7.33 -0.07 20.60
C ALA A 22 -7.93 0.36 19.24
N LEU A 23 -7.40 1.43 18.61
CA LEU A 23 -7.96 1.99 17.37
C LEU A 23 -7.16 1.68 16.09
N CYS A 24 -6.07 0.91 16.19
CA CYS A 24 -5.42 0.37 15.00
C CYS A 24 -6.07 -0.99 14.71
N SER A 25 -7.09 -1.01 13.85
CA SER A 25 -7.65 -2.28 13.40
C SER A 25 -6.51 -3.12 12.79
N PRO A 26 -6.26 -4.36 13.27
CA PRO A 26 -5.18 -5.20 12.75
C PRO A 26 -5.30 -5.42 11.24
N ARG A 27 -6.53 -5.34 10.70
CA ARG A 27 -6.80 -5.39 9.26
C ARG A 27 -6.27 -4.17 8.50
N SER A 28 -6.37 -2.96 9.06
CA SER A 28 -5.88 -1.74 8.43
C SER A 28 -4.35 -1.69 8.40
N TRP A 29 -3.71 -2.12 9.50
CA TRP A 29 -2.26 -2.26 9.54
C TRP A 29 -1.77 -3.29 8.52
N LEU A 30 -2.42 -4.47 8.48
CA LEU A 30 -2.06 -5.51 7.52
C LEU A 30 -2.30 -5.07 6.07
N ALA A 31 -3.38 -4.35 5.79
CA ALA A 31 -3.63 -3.81 4.45
C ALA A 31 -2.56 -2.80 4.04
N SER A 32 -2.15 -1.93 4.97
CA SER A 32 -1.07 -0.96 4.76
C SER A 32 0.26 -1.64 4.49
N PHE A 33 0.58 -2.68 5.26
CA PHE A 33 1.77 -3.51 5.06
C PHE A 33 1.73 -4.23 3.71
N ALA A 34 0.61 -4.86 3.38
CA ALA A 34 0.42 -5.59 2.13
C ALA A 34 0.62 -4.67 0.92
N ARG A 35 -0.03 -3.50 0.94
CA ARG A 35 0.14 -2.46 -0.06
C ARG A 35 1.59 -2.06 -0.22
N GLN A 36 2.26 -1.63 0.86
CA GLN A 36 3.66 -1.19 0.79
C GLN A 36 4.57 -2.28 0.22
N SER A 37 4.35 -3.55 0.61
CA SER A 37 5.12 -4.69 0.12
C SER A 37 4.94 -4.89 -1.39
N ILE A 38 3.70 -4.81 -1.88
CA ILE A 38 3.38 -4.96 -3.30
C ILE A 38 3.91 -3.78 -4.12
N LEU A 39 3.68 -2.55 -3.67
CA LEU A 39 4.18 -1.33 -4.32
C LEU A 39 5.72 -1.34 -4.39
N SER A 40 6.39 -1.83 -3.35
CA SER A 40 7.85 -2.02 -3.34
C SER A 40 8.28 -3.06 -4.38
N ALA A 41 7.62 -4.22 -4.43
CA ALA A 41 7.92 -5.26 -5.42
C ALA A 41 7.74 -4.74 -6.87
N LEU A 42 6.66 -4.01 -7.14
CA LEU A 42 6.35 -3.43 -8.45
C LEU A 42 7.46 -2.48 -8.95
N THR A 43 8.12 -1.75 -8.04
CA THR A 43 9.25 -0.88 -8.38
C THR A 43 10.34 -1.60 -9.15
N SER A 44 10.63 -2.85 -8.79
CA SER A 44 11.68 -3.66 -9.44
C SER A 44 11.14 -4.64 -10.49
N ALA A 45 9.87 -5.04 -10.39
CA ALA A 45 9.28 -6.05 -11.25
C ALA A 45 8.90 -5.52 -12.65
N ILE A 46 8.56 -4.23 -12.77
CA ILE A 46 8.17 -3.64 -14.05
C ILE A 46 9.41 -3.24 -14.85
N SER A 47 9.89 -4.16 -15.69
CA SER A 47 11.06 -3.96 -16.57
C SER A 47 10.68 -3.45 -17.96
N VAL A 48 9.45 -3.71 -18.43
CA VAL A 48 8.96 -3.31 -19.75
C VAL A 48 7.58 -2.69 -19.64
N GLY A 49 7.43 -1.50 -20.21
CA GLY A 49 6.17 -0.75 -20.21
C GLY A 49 6.06 0.25 -19.05
N TYR A 50 4.82 0.68 -18.80
CA TYR A 50 4.49 1.68 -17.80
C TYR A 50 3.20 1.30 -17.08
N LEU A 51 3.27 1.25 -15.75
CA LEU A 51 2.15 0.88 -14.88
C LEU A 51 1.84 2.05 -13.95
N ILE A 52 0.58 2.46 -13.90
CA ILE A 52 0.06 3.39 -12.88
C ILE A 52 -0.87 2.62 -11.96
N VAL A 53 -0.71 2.80 -10.65
CA VAL A 53 -1.63 2.31 -9.63
C VAL A 53 -2.18 3.50 -8.86
N ASP A 54 -3.48 3.72 -8.96
CA ASP A 54 -4.20 4.70 -8.12
C ASP A 54 -4.87 3.96 -6.97
N ASP A 55 -4.59 4.39 -5.74
CA ASP A 55 -5.24 3.89 -4.55
C ASP A 55 -5.65 5.03 -3.60
N ALA A 56 -5.92 4.70 -2.33
CA ALA A 56 -6.31 5.67 -1.32
C ALA A 56 -5.19 6.64 -0.89
N GLU A 57 -3.91 6.29 -1.07
CA GLU A 57 -2.75 7.15 -0.77
C GLU A 57 -2.31 7.99 -1.96
N GLY A 58 -2.67 7.58 -3.18
CA GLY A 58 -2.52 8.39 -4.37
C GLY A 58 -2.14 7.56 -5.59
N SER A 59 -1.48 8.23 -6.54
CA SER A 59 -1.02 7.62 -7.79
C SER A 59 0.44 7.21 -7.69
N HIS A 60 0.73 5.95 -7.97
CA HIS A 60 2.06 5.37 -7.99
C HIS A 60 2.40 4.91 -9.41
N ALA A 61 3.48 5.43 -9.99
CA ALA A 61 3.92 5.09 -11.33
C ALA A 61 5.17 4.21 -11.30
N TYR A 62 5.20 3.20 -12.18
CA TYR A 62 6.26 2.20 -12.27
C TYR A 62 6.68 1.97 -13.72
N GLY A 63 7.97 1.69 -13.92
CA GLY A 63 8.56 1.52 -15.24
C GLY A 63 8.83 2.85 -15.96
N PHE A 64 8.98 2.79 -17.29
CA PHE A 64 9.32 3.95 -18.12
C PHE A 64 8.29 4.15 -19.22
N PHE A 65 7.59 5.28 -19.16
CA PHE A 65 6.69 5.66 -20.23
C PHE A 65 7.46 5.92 -21.53
N LYS A 66 7.05 5.23 -22.60
CA LYS A 66 7.48 5.49 -23.97
C LYS A 66 6.26 5.50 -24.87
N LYS A 67 6.23 6.39 -25.85
CA LYS A 67 5.13 6.44 -26.82
C LYS A 67 4.98 5.08 -27.51
N GLY A 68 3.80 4.47 -27.39
CA GLY A 68 3.50 3.15 -27.94
C GLY A 68 3.87 1.96 -27.04
N CYS A 69 4.36 2.18 -25.81
CA CYS A 69 4.58 1.08 -24.87
C CYS A 69 3.26 0.59 -24.26
N ASN A 70 3.28 -0.62 -23.70
CA ASN A 70 2.18 -1.11 -22.88
C ASN A 70 1.98 -0.17 -21.70
N HIS A 71 0.81 0.45 -21.64
CA HIS A 71 0.41 1.37 -20.59
C HIS A 71 -0.78 0.75 -19.84
N VAL A 72 -0.56 0.39 -18.58
CA VAL A 72 -1.57 -0.24 -17.71
C VAL A 72 -1.91 0.71 -16.58
N HIS A 73 -3.21 0.85 -16.28
CA HIS A 73 -3.70 1.67 -15.19
C HIS A 73 -4.62 0.85 -14.29
N ILE A 74 -4.22 0.66 -13.03
CA ILE A 74 -4.99 -0.05 -12.01
C ILE A 74 -5.56 0.96 -11.04
N LYS A 75 -6.89 0.93 -10.84
CA LYS A 75 -7.57 1.76 -9.83
C LYS A 75 -8.10 0.89 -8.70
N VAL A 76 -7.46 0.98 -7.54
CA VAL A 76 -7.82 0.25 -6.33
C VAL A 76 -8.85 1.07 -5.54
N LYS A 77 -10.07 0.53 -5.44
CA LYS A 77 -11.17 1.20 -4.73
C LYS A 77 -11.29 0.81 -3.25
N SER A 78 -10.57 -0.21 -2.79
CA SER A 78 -10.68 -0.74 -1.43
C SER A 78 -9.41 -1.45 -0.99
N ASP A 79 -9.01 -1.22 0.26
CA ASP A 79 -7.87 -1.88 0.92
C ASP A 79 -7.97 -3.41 0.98
N ASN A 80 -9.18 -3.96 0.89
CA ASN A 80 -9.38 -5.40 0.79
C ASN A 80 -8.74 -6.00 -0.48
N PHE A 81 -8.46 -5.19 -1.50
CA PHE A 81 -7.67 -5.61 -2.66
C PHE A 81 -6.26 -6.03 -2.23
N TRP A 82 -5.57 -5.19 -1.46
CA TRP A 82 -4.21 -5.44 -0.99
C TRP A 82 -4.13 -6.67 -0.08
N LEU A 83 -5.11 -6.82 0.81
CA LEU A 83 -5.24 -8.00 1.66
C LEU A 83 -5.46 -9.27 0.85
N ARG A 84 -6.36 -9.25 -0.14
CA ARG A 84 -6.58 -10.42 -1.00
C ARG A 84 -5.35 -10.72 -1.83
N LEU A 85 -4.66 -9.71 -2.36
CA LEU A 85 -3.48 -9.91 -3.19
C LEU A 85 -2.33 -10.57 -2.42
N ILE A 86 -2.10 -10.19 -1.15
CA ILE A 86 -1.07 -10.85 -0.32
C ILE A 86 -1.51 -12.22 0.19
N LEU A 87 -2.81 -12.41 0.51
CA LEU A 87 -3.34 -13.68 1.04
C LEU A 87 -3.54 -14.75 -0.05
N SER A 88 -3.83 -14.34 -1.28
CA SER A 88 -3.96 -15.25 -2.42
C SER A 88 -2.64 -15.88 -2.84
N GLY A 89 -1.50 -15.48 -2.25
CA GLY A 89 -0.22 -16.15 -2.43
C GLY A 89 0.35 -16.10 -3.86
N ASP A 90 -0.21 -15.28 -4.75
CA ASP A 90 0.20 -15.20 -6.16
C ASP A 90 1.31 -14.17 -6.43
N LEU A 91 1.98 -13.70 -5.38
CA LEU A 91 3.33 -13.18 -5.49
C LEU A 91 4.28 -14.38 -5.47
N GLY A 92 4.21 -15.21 -6.51
CA GLY A 92 4.94 -16.47 -6.61
C GLY A 92 6.38 -16.32 -6.14
N SER A 93 6.67 -16.80 -4.92
CA SER A 93 8.02 -17.12 -4.52
C SER A 93 8.40 -18.33 -5.35
N LYS A 94 8.90 -18.08 -6.57
CA LYS A 94 9.58 -19.11 -7.34
C LYS A 94 10.86 -19.45 -6.57
N ARG A 95 10.75 -20.36 -5.61
CA ARG A 95 11.85 -21.26 -5.29
C ARG A 95 12.08 -22.11 -6.52
N THR A 96 13.17 -21.79 -7.21
CA THR A 96 14.00 -22.72 -7.98
C THR A 96 14.27 -24.00 -7.21
#